data_AF-A0A2H0TG38-F1
#
_entry.id   AF-A0A2H0TG38-F1
#
_cell.length_a   1.000
_cell.length_b   1.000
_cell.length_c   1.000
_cell.angle_alpha   90.00
_cell.angle_beta   90.00
_cell.angle_gamma   90.00
#
_symmetry.space_group_name_H-M   'P 1'
#
loop_
_entity.id
_entity.type
_entity.pdbx_description
1 polymer ?
#
loop_
_entity_poly.entity_id
_entity_poly.type
_entity_poly.pdbx_seq_one_letter_code
_entity_poly.pdbx_strand_id
1 'polypeptide(L)'
;KIVNSIAVDRSGQGNNGTIINGATPAPGISGQALSFDGTDDYVSITNSSSLDFGTGNFSFSAWVKTTQNCSGNKVYMSEYESDAQSIWLGCVDSGGVGKAFFSTRDSNVVTVGSGNSITTINDNKWHHLLGVRNGDNVYIYVDGASENSGTGSRTGNFD
;
A
#
# COMPACT_ATOMS: atom_id res chain seq x y z
N LYS A 1 -16.07 7.05 -0.95
CA LYS A 1 -17.18 7.69 -0.17
C LYS A 1 -17.28 6.92 1.13
N ILE A 2 -17.38 7.61 2.28
CA ILE A 2 -17.55 6.96 3.58
C ILE A 2 -19.03 7.03 3.97
N VAL A 3 -19.63 5.91 4.37
CA VAL A 3 -21.02 5.83 4.83
C VAL A 3 -21.08 4.83 5.98
N ASN A 4 -21.52 5.25 7.17
CA ASN A 4 -21.70 4.37 8.34
C ASN A 4 -20.51 3.41 8.60
N SER A 5 -19.29 3.97 8.67
CA SER A 5 -18.04 3.19 8.83
C SER A 5 -17.70 2.24 7.67
N ILE A 6 -18.26 2.46 6.49
CA ILE A 6 -17.93 1.72 5.26
C ILE A 6 -17.18 2.63 4.28
N ALA A 7 -16.00 2.20 3.85
CA ALA A 7 -15.28 2.73 2.70
C ALA A 7 -15.83 2.06 1.42
N VAL A 8 -16.67 2.80 0.70
CA VAL A 8 -17.38 2.25 -0.47
C VAL A 8 -16.42 2.02 -1.64
N ASP A 9 -16.41 0.79 -2.14
CA ASP A 9 -15.79 0.38 -3.40
C ASP A 9 -16.59 0.94 -4.59
N ARG A 10 -15.87 1.56 -5.53
CA ARG A 10 -16.44 2.17 -6.74
C ARG A 10 -16.11 1.40 -8.02
N SER A 11 -15.33 0.32 -7.93
CA SER A 11 -14.98 -0.53 -9.07
C SER A 11 -16.18 -1.34 -9.59
N GLY A 12 -17.17 -1.59 -8.73
CA GLY A 12 -18.30 -2.47 -9.02
C GLY A 12 -18.07 -3.93 -8.62
N GLN A 13 -16.89 -4.26 -8.06
CA GLN A 13 -16.55 -5.61 -7.62
C GLN A 13 -17.10 -5.96 -6.22
N GLY A 14 -17.60 -4.97 -5.48
CA GLY A 14 -18.23 -5.18 -4.17
C GLY A 14 -17.22 -5.32 -3.03
N ASN A 15 -15.96 -4.90 -3.25
CA ASN A 15 -14.87 -4.97 -2.29
C ASN A 15 -14.93 -3.82 -1.27
N ASN A 16 -16.12 -3.55 -0.70
CA ASN A 16 -16.30 -2.49 0.27
C ASN A 16 -15.42 -2.74 1.50
N GLY A 17 -14.73 -1.69 1.96
CA GLY A 17 -13.93 -1.73 3.17
C GLY A 17 -14.75 -1.41 4.42
N THR A 18 -14.51 -2.14 5.50
CA THR A 18 -15.03 -1.82 6.84
C THR A 18 -13.99 -1.03 7.60
N ILE A 19 -14.37 0.13 8.11
CA ILE A 19 -13.51 0.96 8.97
C ILE A 19 -13.54 0.38 10.39
N ILE A 20 -12.36 0.08 10.92
CA ILE A 20 -12.16 -0.53 12.23
C ILE A 20 -11.43 0.47 13.15
N ASN A 21 -11.73 0.40 14.45
CA ASN A 21 -11.11 1.16 15.55
C ASN A 21 -11.26 2.69 15.52
N GLY A 22 -11.86 3.25 14.48
CA GLY A 22 -12.39 4.61 14.51
C GLY A 22 -11.74 5.60 13.57
N ALA A 23 -11.00 5.16 12.56
CA ALA A 23 -10.48 6.05 11.51
C ALA A 23 -11.58 7.01 11.03
N THR A 24 -11.30 8.32 11.09
CA THR A 24 -12.32 9.35 10.90
C THR A 24 -12.22 10.02 9.52
N PRO A 25 -13.33 10.45 8.90
CA PRO A 25 -13.28 11.24 7.68
C PRO A 25 -12.53 12.57 7.88
N ALA A 26 -11.65 12.91 6.95
CA ALA A 26 -10.90 14.17 6.91
C ALA A 26 -10.88 14.75 5.48
N PRO A 27 -10.54 16.03 5.29
CA PRO A 27 -10.32 16.58 3.95
C PRO A 27 -9.18 15.84 3.23
N GLY A 28 -9.49 15.29 2.05
CA GLY A 28 -8.51 14.61 1.19
C GLY A 28 -7.95 15.52 0.11
N ILE A 29 -7.07 14.98 -0.74
CA ILE A 29 -6.59 15.68 -1.95
C ILE A 29 -7.75 16.03 -2.90
N SER A 30 -8.75 15.15 -2.97
CA SER A 30 -10.00 15.35 -3.68
C SER A 30 -11.13 14.76 -2.85
N GLY A 31 -12.02 15.62 -2.35
CA GLY A 31 -13.11 15.22 -1.47
C GLY A 31 -12.63 14.78 -0.08
N GLN A 32 -12.90 13.54 0.31
CA GLN A 32 -12.61 13.00 1.64
C GLN A 32 -11.50 11.95 1.61
N ALA A 33 -10.69 11.96 2.67
CA ALA A 33 -9.76 10.90 3.05
C ALA A 33 -10.16 10.34 4.42
N LEU A 34 -9.42 9.32 4.89
CA LEU A 34 -9.48 8.84 6.27
C LEU A 34 -8.23 9.33 7.03
N SER A 35 -8.45 9.80 8.24
CA SER A 35 -7.39 10.06 9.22
C SER A 35 -7.27 8.84 10.13
N PHE A 36 -6.04 8.33 10.24
CA PHE A 36 -5.67 7.18 11.07
C PHE A 36 -4.81 7.70 12.23
N ASP A 37 -5.06 7.22 13.44
CA ASP A 37 -4.36 7.70 14.65
C ASP A 37 -2.91 7.17 14.78
N GLY A 38 -2.57 6.13 14.03
CA GLY A 38 -1.26 5.49 14.02
C GLY A 38 -1.07 4.39 15.07
N THR A 39 -2.14 4.01 15.79
CA THR A 39 -2.15 2.97 16.82
C THR A 39 -2.77 1.69 16.30
N ASP A 40 -4.07 1.72 15.97
CA ASP A 40 -4.85 0.52 15.65
C ASP A 40 -5.98 0.76 14.62
N ASP A 41 -6.08 1.96 14.05
CA ASP A 41 -7.02 2.28 12.98
C ASP A 41 -6.65 1.58 11.66
N TYR A 42 -7.63 0.94 11.01
CA TYR A 42 -7.47 0.41 9.65
C TYR A 42 -8.79 0.24 8.90
N VAL A 43 -8.70 0.05 7.59
CA VAL A 43 -9.82 -0.40 6.75
C VAL A 43 -9.57 -1.85 6.38
N SER A 44 -10.51 -2.72 6.72
CA SER A 44 -10.48 -4.14 6.37
C SER A 44 -11.34 -4.39 5.13
N ILE A 45 -10.78 -5.06 4.13
CA ILE A 45 -11.53 -5.55 2.97
C ILE A 45 -11.61 -7.06 3.12
N THR A 46 -12.82 -7.63 3.01
CA THR A 46 -13.01 -9.08 3.06
C THR A 46 -12.34 -9.74 1.86
N ASN A 47 -11.74 -10.91 2.08
CA ASN A 47 -11.11 -11.68 1.00
C ASN A 47 -12.08 -11.90 -0.18
N SER A 48 -11.57 -11.78 -1.40
CA SER A 48 -12.36 -11.77 -2.63
C SER A 48 -11.49 -12.19 -3.80
N SER A 49 -11.98 -13.11 -4.64
CA SER A 49 -11.24 -13.60 -5.81
C SER A 49 -10.93 -12.56 -6.88
N SER A 50 -11.51 -11.36 -6.75
CA SER A 50 -11.16 -10.20 -7.58
C SER A 50 -9.90 -9.46 -7.11
N LEU A 51 -9.37 -9.84 -5.96
CA LEU A 51 -8.12 -9.35 -5.38
C LEU A 51 -7.00 -10.41 -5.44
N ASP A 52 -7.31 -11.68 -5.74
CA ASP A 52 -6.33 -12.71 -6.06
C ASP A 52 -5.54 -12.34 -7.34
N PHE A 53 -4.31 -11.85 -7.19
CA PHE A 53 -3.50 -11.35 -8.31
C PHE A 53 -2.67 -12.45 -9.01
N GLY A 54 -2.52 -13.61 -8.36
CA GLY A 54 -1.84 -14.79 -8.87
C GLY A 54 -0.44 -14.50 -9.37
N THR A 55 -0.22 -14.72 -10.66
CA THR A 55 1.08 -14.41 -11.29
C THR A 55 1.06 -13.15 -12.14
N GLY A 56 -0.11 -12.51 -12.23
CA GLY A 56 -0.40 -11.39 -13.11
C GLY A 56 0.22 -10.07 -12.66
N ASN A 57 0.09 -9.08 -13.54
CA ASN A 57 0.56 -7.72 -13.27
C ASN A 57 -0.53 -6.94 -12.54
N PHE A 58 -0.12 -6.12 -11.58
CA PHE A 58 -1.03 -5.30 -10.79
C PHE A 58 -0.33 -4.03 -10.31
N SER A 59 -1.12 -3.11 -9.77
CA SER A 59 -0.62 -1.87 -9.18
C SER A 59 -1.38 -1.52 -7.91
N PHE A 60 -0.66 -1.02 -6.91
CA PHE A 60 -1.22 -0.46 -5.68
C PHE A 60 -0.99 1.05 -5.68
N SER A 61 -2.03 1.84 -5.44
CA SER A 61 -1.92 3.30 -5.43
C SER A 61 -2.68 3.95 -4.28
N ALA A 62 -2.09 4.96 -3.65
CA ALA A 62 -2.75 5.75 -2.62
C ALA A 62 -2.21 7.19 -2.60
N TRP A 63 -3.09 8.13 -2.26
CA TRP A 63 -2.67 9.44 -1.77
C TRP A 63 -2.45 9.35 -0.27
N VAL A 64 -1.28 9.78 0.20
CA VAL A 64 -0.88 9.69 1.62
C VAL A 64 -0.36 11.05 2.07
N LYS A 65 -0.72 11.44 3.29
CA LYS A 65 -0.15 12.59 4.00
C LYS A 65 0.26 12.14 5.39
N THR A 66 1.52 12.29 5.75
CA THR A 66 2.04 11.74 7.02
C THR A 66 3.18 12.57 7.60
N THR A 67 3.30 12.52 8.92
CA THR A 67 4.46 12.98 9.69
C THR A 67 5.12 11.82 10.45
N GLN A 68 4.62 10.59 10.24
CA GLN A 68 5.03 9.43 11.02
C GLN A 68 6.53 9.18 10.84
N ASN A 69 7.19 8.82 11.94
CA ASN A 69 8.53 8.27 11.87
C ASN A 69 8.43 6.88 11.23
N CYS A 70 9.06 6.72 10.08
CA CYS A 70 9.04 5.49 9.30
C CYS A 70 10.03 4.44 9.83
N SER A 71 10.38 4.44 11.12
CA SER A 71 11.25 3.40 11.69
C SER A 71 10.62 2.01 11.57
N GLY A 72 11.37 1.09 10.97
CA GLY A 72 10.85 -0.19 10.48
C GLY A 72 9.97 -0.03 9.24
N ASN A 73 9.20 -1.05 8.87
CA ASN A 73 8.21 -0.91 7.80
C ASN A 73 6.89 -0.40 8.40
N LYS A 74 6.41 0.76 7.94
CA LYS A 74 5.03 1.21 8.20
C LYS A 74 4.21 0.96 6.95
N VAL A 75 3.14 0.20 7.08
CA VAL A 75 2.32 -0.23 5.95
C VAL A 75 1.07 0.65 5.88
N TYR A 76 0.76 1.17 4.68
CA TYR A 76 -0.43 1.99 4.43
C TYR A 76 -1.50 1.21 3.66
N MET A 77 -1.06 0.27 2.83
CA MET A 77 -1.93 -0.64 2.09
C MET A 77 -1.23 -1.99 1.98
N SER A 78 -1.97 -3.05 2.22
CA SER A 78 -1.45 -4.39 2.07
C SER A 78 -2.48 -5.39 1.60
N GLU A 79 -1.99 -6.37 0.86
CA GLU A 79 -2.55 -7.71 0.87
C GLU A 79 -1.55 -8.60 1.60
N TYR A 80 -2.06 -9.39 2.54
CA TYR A 80 -1.22 -10.19 3.42
C TYR A 80 -1.95 -11.47 3.78
N GLU A 81 -1.33 -12.60 3.48
CA GLU A 81 -1.72 -13.90 3.99
C GLU A 81 -0.66 -14.33 5.01
N SER A 82 -1.10 -14.73 6.21
CA SER A 82 -0.28 -15.05 7.37
C SER A 82 1.05 -15.75 7.02
N ASP A 83 2.14 -15.00 7.14
CA ASP A 83 3.56 -15.38 6.93
C ASP A 83 3.94 -15.93 5.55
N ALA A 84 2.99 -16.20 4.66
CA ALA A 84 3.26 -16.66 3.30
C ALA A 84 3.56 -15.47 2.37
N GLN A 85 2.53 -14.91 1.76
CA GLN A 85 2.64 -13.83 0.79
C GLN A 85 2.34 -12.46 1.36
N SER A 86 2.98 -11.44 0.79
CA SER A 86 2.72 -10.05 1.17
C SER A 86 2.95 -9.08 0.02
N ILE A 87 1.98 -8.21 -0.22
CA ILE A 87 2.12 -7.02 -1.06
C ILE A 87 2.00 -5.82 -0.14
N TRP A 88 3.04 -5.01 -0.03
CA TRP A 88 3.08 -3.87 0.88
C TRP A 88 3.39 -2.59 0.14
N LEU A 89 2.57 -1.57 0.35
CA LEU A 89 2.83 -0.17 0.02
C LEU A 89 2.86 0.62 1.33
N GLY A 90 3.95 1.35 1.59
CA GLY A 90 4.17 1.95 2.89
C GLY A 90 5.31 2.95 2.92
N CYS A 91 5.86 3.18 4.12
CA CYS A 91 7.10 3.93 4.30
C CYS A 91 8.13 3.20 5.17
N VAL A 92 9.40 3.52 4.93
CA VAL A 92 10.57 3.01 5.64
C VAL A 92 11.54 4.15 5.92
N ASP A 93 12.24 4.07 7.04
CA ASP A 93 13.28 5.02 7.41
C ASP A 93 14.57 4.69 6.65
N SER A 94 15.09 5.68 5.96
CA SER A 94 16.35 5.59 5.23
C SER A 94 17.26 6.73 5.65
N GLY A 95 17.91 6.58 6.81
CA GLY A 95 18.82 7.59 7.35
C GLY A 95 18.12 8.78 8.01
N GLY A 96 17.02 8.54 8.72
CA GLY A 96 16.26 9.58 9.42
C GLY A 96 15.20 10.29 8.57
N VAL A 97 14.92 9.79 7.36
CA VAL A 97 13.91 10.32 6.45
C VAL A 97 12.96 9.21 6.01
N GLY A 98 11.65 9.50 6.01
CA GLY A 98 10.63 8.55 5.58
C GLY A 98 10.55 8.48 4.07
N LYS A 99 10.98 7.37 3.49
CA LYS A 99 10.83 7.05 2.06
C LYS A 99 9.63 6.13 1.89
N ALA A 100 8.87 6.30 0.81
CA ALA A 100 7.89 5.32 0.42
C ALA A 100 8.58 4.01 0.01
N PHE A 101 7.90 2.88 0.15
CA PHE A 101 8.37 1.61 -0.41
C PHE A 101 7.21 0.82 -0.99
N PHE A 102 7.53 -0.02 -1.96
CA PHE A 102 6.64 -1.04 -2.49
C PHE A 102 7.40 -2.37 -2.54
N SER A 103 6.82 -3.41 -1.95
CA SER A 103 7.44 -4.73 -1.85
C SER A 103 6.44 -5.84 -2.09
N THR A 104 6.89 -6.89 -2.76
CA THR A 104 6.11 -8.10 -3.03
C THR A 104 6.88 -9.33 -2.57
N ARG A 105 6.21 -10.21 -1.84
CA ARG A 105 6.69 -11.52 -1.39
C ARG A 105 5.66 -12.57 -1.78
N ASP A 106 6.11 -13.63 -2.43
CA ASP A 106 5.22 -14.70 -2.91
C ASP A 106 4.86 -15.70 -1.80
N SER A 107 3.95 -16.62 -2.11
CA SER A 107 3.47 -17.66 -1.19
C SER A 107 4.54 -18.66 -0.72
N ASN A 108 5.71 -18.70 -1.37
CA ASN A 108 6.87 -19.46 -0.90
C ASN A 108 7.82 -18.61 -0.03
N VAL A 109 7.35 -17.44 0.42
CA VAL A 109 8.08 -16.52 1.30
C VAL A 109 9.33 -15.94 0.62
N VAL A 110 9.33 -15.84 -0.72
CA VAL A 110 10.42 -15.22 -1.49
C VAL A 110 10.05 -13.79 -1.85
N THR A 111 10.89 -12.83 -1.46
CA THR A 111 10.75 -11.44 -1.92
C THR A 111 11.02 -11.37 -3.42
N VAL A 112 9.96 -11.17 -4.20
CA VAL A 112 10.02 -11.07 -5.67
C VAL A 112 10.50 -9.70 -6.11
N GLY A 113 10.31 -8.67 -5.28
CA GLY A 113 10.91 -7.37 -5.54
C GLY A 113 10.55 -6.36 -4.47
N SER A 114 11.47 -5.42 -4.22
CA SER A 114 11.25 -4.27 -3.34
C SER A 114 11.93 -3.03 -3.92
N GLY A 115 11.25 -1.89 -3.85
CA GLY A 115 11.78 -0.60 -4.28
C GLY A 115 11.42 0.49 -3.28
N ASN A 116 12.43 1.25 -2.84
CA ASN A 116 12.27 2.42 -1.98
C ASN A 116 12.32 3.70 -2.81
N SER A 117 11.52 4.70 -2.46
CA SER A 117 11.53 6.01 -3.10
C SER A 117 12.82 6.78 -2.82
N ILE A 118 13.17 7.68 -3.73
CA ILE A 118 14.14 8.76 -3.54
C ILE A 118 13.45 9.92 -2.82
N THR A 119 12.17 10.17 -3.08
CA THR A 119 11.41 11.26 -2.44
C THR A 119 11.13 10.96 -0.97
N THR A 120 11.35 11.94 -0.09
CA THR A 120 10.91 11.89 1.31
C THR A 120 9.42 12.24 1.37
N ILE A 121 8.62 11.44 2.06
CA ILE A 121 7.15 11.57 2.07
C ILE A 121 6.55 11.92 3.43
N ASN A 122 7.35 11.88 4.51
CA ASN A 122 6.89 12.19 5.87
C ASN A 122 7.01 13.68 6.21
N ASP A 123 6.72 14.56 5.25
CA ASP A 123 6.90 16.01 5.33
C ASP A 123 5.59 16.77 5.59
N ASN A 124 4.52 16.05 5.96
CA ASN A 124 3.16 16.56 6.13
C ASN A 124 2.52 17.13 4.85
N LYS A 125 2.94 16.69 3.66
CA LYS A 125 2.26 17.00 2.39
C LYS A 125 1.60 15.75 1.81
N TRP A 126 0.64 15.97 0.92
CA TRP A 126 0.04 14.89 0.15
C TRP A 126 1.03 14.42 -0.91
N HIS A 127 1.28 13.11 -0.94
CA HIS A 127 2.04 12.44 -1.98
C HIS A 127 1.21 11.33 -2.61
N HIS A 128 1.28 11.20 -3.92
CA HIS A 128 0.70 10.06 -4.64
C HIS A 128 1.74 8.96 -4.74
N LEU A 129 1.49 7.85 -4.06
CA LEU A 129 2.34 6.67 -4.07
C LEU A 129 1.74 5.65 -5.04
N LEU A 130 2.57 5.11 -5.92
CA LEU A 130 2.16 4.04 -6.84
C LEU A 130 3.26 2.97 -6.89
N GLY A 131 2.89 1.77 -6.47
CA GLY A 131 3.65 0.54 -6.68
C GLY A 131 3.13 -0.22 -7.89
N VAL A 132 4.01 -0.66 -8.77
CA VAL A 132 3.64 -1.45 -9.95
C VAL A 132 4.43 -2.75 -9.95
N ARG A 133 3.75 -3.87 -10.14
CA ARG A 133 4.38 -5.15 -10.43
C ARG A 133 4.18 -5.50 -11.91
N ASN A 134 5.27 -5.80 -12.59
CA ASN A 134 5.27 -6.28 -13.97
C ASN A 134 6.19 -7.49 -14.11
N GLY A 135 5.61 -8.69 -14.13
CA GLY A 135 6.34 -9.93 -13.95
C GLY A 135 7.12 -9.90 -12.63
N ASP A 136 8.40 -10.23 -12.69
CA ASP A 136 9.30 -10.28 -11.52
C ASP A 136 9.93 -8.92 -11.17
N ASN A 137 9.44 -7.83 -11.78
CA ASN A 137 9.89 -6.48 -11.49
C ASN A 137 8.85 -5.75 -10.67
N VAL A 138 9.31 -4.99 -9.68
CA VAL A 138 8.52 -3.98 -9.00
C VAL A 138 9.09 -2.59 -9.28
N TYR A 139 8.21 -1.60 -9.36
CA TYR A 139 8.55 -0.20 -9.57
C TYR A 139 7.82 0.64 -8.53
N ILE A 140 8.46 1.73 -8.09
CA ILE A 140 7.83 2.73 -7.25
C ILE A 140 7.86 4.10 -7.93
N TYR A 141 6.71 4.77 -7.86
CA TYR A 141 6.50 6.12 -8.33
C TYR A 141 6.02 6.98 -7.18
N VAL A 142 6.52 8.21 -7.11
CA VAL A 142 6.03 9.25 -6.19
C VAL A 142 5.64 10.47 -7.01
N ASP A 143 4.43 10.95 -6.81
CA ASP A 143 3.87 12.13 -7.50
C ASP A 143 3.93 12.03 -9.03
N GLY A 144 3.83 10.79 -9.55
CA GLY A 144 3.87 10.47 -10.97
C GLY A 144 5.28 10.31 -11.56
N ALA A 145 6.34 10.62 -10.80
CA ALA A 145 7.71 10.37 -11.22
C ALA A 145 8.12 8.92 -10.93
N SER A 146 8.68 8.23 -11.91
CA SER A 146 9.34 6.93 -11.71
C SER A 146 10.60 7.14 -10.90
N GLU A 147 10.77 6.39 -9.81
CA GLU A 147 11.95 6.56 -8.96
C GLU A 147 12.84 5.32 -9.02
N ASN A 148 12.51 4.27 -8.28
CA ASN A 148 13.33 3.06 -8.20
C ASN A 148 12.55 1.81 -8.59
N SER A 149 13.29 0.74 -8.80
CA SER A 149 12.77 -0.59 -9.08
C SER A 149 13.54 -1.66 -8.32
N GLY A 150 12.92 -2.82 -8.14
CA GLY A 150 13.56 -4.02 -7.61
C GLY A 150 13.13 -5.24 -8.41
N THR A 151 13.99 -6.26 -8.44
CA THR A 151 13.66 -7.54 -9.06
C THR A 151 14.27 -8.70 -8.28
N GLY A 152 13.58 -9.82 -8.30
CA GLY A 152 13.92 -11.08 -7.68
C GLY A 152 13.11 -12.19 -8.36
N SER A 153 13.57 -13.43 -8.27
CA SER A 153 12.90 -14.54 -8.94
C SER A 153 11.76 -15.08 -8.08
N ARG A 154 10.54 -15.02 -8.61
CA ARG A 154 9.37 -15.64 -7.98
C ARG A 154 9.46 -17.15 -8.05
N THR A 155 9.00 -17.81 -7.00
CA THR A 155 8.82 -19.27 -6.92
C THR A 155 7.38 -19.68 -6.59
N GLY A 156 6.54 -18.77 -6.11
CA GLY A 156 5.11 -18.97 -5.78
C GLY A 156 4.15 -18.05 -6.55
N ASN A 157 3.02 -17.72 -5.92
CA ASN A 157 1.94 -16.84 -6.42
C ASN A 157 1.60 -15.71 -5.42
N PHE A 158 0.59 -14.91 -5.77
CA PHE A 158 0.04 -13.77 -5.01
C PHE A 158 -1.51 -13.87 -4.96
N ASP A 159 -2.04 -14.99 -4.46
CA ASP A 159 -3.49 -15.29 -4.39
C ASP A 159 -4.00 -15.37 -2.95
#